data_AF-A0A160VEG3-F1
#
_entry.id   AF-A0A160VEG3-F1
#
_cell.length_a   1.000
_cell.length_b   1.000
_cell.length_c   1.000
_cell.angle_alpha   90.00
_cell.angle_beta   90.00
_cell.angle_gamma   90.00
#
_symmetry.space_group_name_H-M   'P 1'
#
loop_
_entity.id
_entity.type
_entity.pdbx_description
1 polymer ?
#
loop_
_entity_poly.entity_id
_entity_poly.type
_entity_poly.pdbx_seq_one_letter_code
_entity_poly.pdbx_strand_id
1 'polypeptide(L)'
;MGQAEQVTNFQVKIRIIDVPEEIRPGMSATANIITDKKENVLAIPIQSLTVRPEGSEKSVFGKGKRSSGKDGEEKAKAKKMEELVFILADKPGGVLRNGKLSEMDEKKGKKNKVPKNGKVVHIRPVEVGISSETHYEVITGLDEGDEIVTGSYRAISKDLSHNKVVTTGKDGGDKEKGFRIQIGGSKDESEDSDSKQ
;
A
#
# COMPACT_ATOMS: atom_id res chain seq x y z
N MET A 1 -0.28 -35.73 -1.34
CA MET A 1 -0.71 -35.72 0.07
C MET A 1 -0.03 -34.54 0.75
N GLY A 2 -0.74 -33.42 0.94
CA GLY A 2 -0.18 -32.28 1.68
C GLY A 2 -0.38 -32.50 3.17
N GLN A 3 0.67 -32.34 3.97
CA GLN A 3 0.53 -32.27 5.43
C GLN A 3 -0.36 -31.08 5.76
N ALA A 4 -1.47 -31.32 6.45
CA ALA A 4 -2.25 -30.25 7.04
C ALA A 4 -1.39 -29.56 8.10
N GLU A 5 -1.31 -28.23 8.07
CA GLU A 5 -0.71 -27.44 9.15
C GLU A 5 -1.35 -27.83 10.48
N GLN A 6 -0.53 -28.32 11.41
CA GLN A 6 -0.98 -28.72 12.72
C GLN A 6 -1.15 -27.48 13.59
N VAL A 7 -2.39 -27.08 13.84
CA VAL A 7 -2.71 -25.95 14.72
C VAL A 7 -2.35 -26.33 16.16
N THR A 8 -1.45 -25.57 16.79
CA THR A 8 -1.10 -25.75 18.20
C THR A 8 -1.94 -24.81 19.06
N ASN A 9 -2.66 -25.37 20.04
CA ASN A 9 -3.49 -24.59 20.96
C ASN A 9 -2.80 -24.42 22.31
N PHE A 10 -2.84 -23.21 22.85
CA PHE A 10 -2.31 -22.89 24.17
C PHE A 10 -3.44 -22.42 25.10
N GLN A 11 -3.50 -22.99 26.30
CA GLN A 11 -4.44 -22.53 27.32
C GLN A 11 -3.87 -21.30 28.02
N VAL A 12 -4.57 -20.18 27.94
CA VAL A 12 -4.23 -18.93 28.62
C VAL A 12 -5.25 -18.62 29.72
N LYS A 13 -4.81 -18.01 30.81
CA LYS A 13 -5.68 -17.53 31.89
C LYS A 13 -5.59 -16.00 31.94
N ILE A 14 -6.72 -15.33 31.80
CA ILE A 14 -6.81 -13.87 31.82
C ILE A 14 -7.46 -13.45 33.13
N ARG A 15 -6.90 -12.42 33.77
CA ARG A 15 -7.48 -11.79 34.96
C ARG A 15 -8.07 -10.44 34.57
N ILE A 16 -9.32 -10.23 34.94
CA ILE A 16 -9.96 -8.91 34.83
C ILE A 16 -9.55 -8.11 36.07
N ILE A 17 -8.98 -6.92 35.86
CA ILE A 17 -8.52 -6.05 36.96
C ILE A 17 -9.70 -5.33 37.61
N ASP A 18 -10.58 -4.79 36.76
CA ASP A 18 -11.80 -4.10 37.16
C ASP A 18 -13.00 -4.82 36.56
N VAL A 19 -13.81 -5.46 37.41
CA VAL A 19 -14.89 -6.36 37.00
C VAL A 19 -16.20 -5.57 36.98
N PRO A 20 -16.82 -5.35 35.80
CA PRO A 20 -18.15 -4.73 35.73
C PRO A 20 -19.19 -5.58 36.47
N GLU A 21 -20.10 -4.94 37.20
CA GLU A 21 -21.12 -5.62 38.03
C GLU A 21 -22.06 -6.55 37.22
N GLU A 22 -22.14 -6.32 35.91
CA GLU A 22 -23.01 -7.04 34.99
C GLU A 22 -22.43 -8.40 34.54
N ILE A 23 -21.13 -8.64 34.74
CA ILE A 23 -20.48 -9.91 34.35
C ILE A 23 -20.71 -10.98 35.41
N ARG A 24 -21.21 -12.15 34.98
CA ARG A 24 -21.40 -13.32 35.86
C ARG A 24 -20.58 -14.52 35.38
N PRO A 25 -20.17 -15.42 36.29
CA PRO A 25 -19.54 -16.68 35.92
C PRO A 25 -20.39 -17.49 34.94
N GLY A 26 -19.75 -18.08 33.94
CA GLY A 26 -20.42 -18.87 32.89
C GLY A 26 -20.77 -18.08 31.62
N MET A 27 -20.57 -16.75 31.60
CA MET A 27 -20.64 -15.96 30.37
C MET A 27 -19.46 -16.26 29.44
N SER A 28 -19.74 -16.39 28.14
CA SER A 28 -18.72 -16.39 27.10
C SER A 28 -18.25 -14.96 26.84
N ALA A 29 -16.96 -14.76 26.63
CA ALA A 29 -16.38 -13.48 26.28
C ALA A 29 -15.41 -13.64 25.10
N THR A 30 -15.31 -12.59 24.28
CA THR A 30 -14.26 -12.44 23.27
C THR A 30 -13.24 -11.46 23.82
N ALA A 31 -11.95 -11.84 23.82
CA ALA A 31 -10.87 -10.98 24.25
C ALA A 31 -9.96 -10.66 23.07
N ASN A 32 -9.65 -9.37 22.88
CA ASN A 32 -8.61 -8.92 21.97
C ASN A 32 -7.29 -8.87 22.74
N ILE A 33 -6.29 -9.62 22.28
CA ILE A 33 -4.97 -9.68 22.91
C ILE A 33 -4.01 -8.83 22.09
N ILE A 34 -3.51 -7.76 22.69
CA ILE A 34 -2.49 -6.90 22.08
C ILE A 34 -1.13 -7.48 22.48
N THR A 35 -0.36 -7.96 21.50
CA THR A 35 0.94 -8.61 21.74
C THR A 35 2.11 -7.65 21.64
N ASP A 36 1.97 -6.57 20.88
CA ASP A 36 3.03 -5.60 20.63
C ASP A 36 2.40 -4.21 20.36
N LYS A 37 3.12 -3.15 20.70
CA LYS A 37 2.72 -1.77 20.48
C LYS A 37 3.95 -0.93 20.17
N LYS A 38 3.87 -0.16 19.09
CA LYS A 38 4.85 0.87 18.76
C LYS A 38 4.16 2.22 18.63
N GLU A 39 4.85 3.25 19.12
CA GLU A 39 4.40 4.64 19.06
C GLU A 39 5.31 5.43 18.13
N ASN A 40 4.80 6.53 17.57
CA ASN A 40 5.53 7.42 16.66
C ASN A 40 6.14 6.68 15.45
N VAL A 41 5.31 5.91 14.74
CA VAL A 41 5.71 5.19 13.53
C VAL A 41 5.03 5.76 12.30
N LEU A 42 5.72 5.73 11.16
CA LEU A 42 5.08 6.00 9.87
C LEU A 42 4.12 4.84 9.56
N ALA A 43 2.84 5.14 9.38
CA ALA A 43 1.82 4.14 9.14
C ALA A 43 1.10 4.39 7.82
N ILE A 44 0.81 3.31 7.09
CA ILE A 44 0.05 3.37 5.84
C ILE A 44 -1.22 2.51 5.94
N PRO A 45 -2.35 2.93 5.35
CA PRO A 45 -3.55 2.11 5.33
C PRO A 45 -3.31 0.80 4.58
N ILE A 46 -3.94 -0.29 5.04
CA ILE A 46 -3.84 -1.62 4.39
C ILE A 46 -4.21 -1.55 2.90
N GLN A 47 -5.10 -0.63 2.52
CA GLN A 47 -5.59 -0.42 1.16
C GLN A 47 -4.58 0.27 0.21
N SER A 48 -3.37 0.57 0.68
CA SER A 48 -2.29 1.15 -0.14
C SER A 48 -1.22 0.13 -0.54
N LEU A 49 -1.06 -0.94 0.25
CA LEU A 49 -0.01 -1.92 0.10
C LEU A 49 -0.41 -2.99 -0.94
N THR A 50 0.52 -3.34 -1.83
CA THR A 50 0.36 -4.48 -2.72
C THR A 50 1.66 -5.25 -2.84
N VAL A 51 1.55 -6.56 -3.08
CA VAL A 51 2.69 -7.43 -3.31
C VAL A 51 2.77 -7.74 -4.79
N ARG A 52 3.92 -7.47 -5.41
CA ARG A 52 4.16 -7.74 -6.82
C ARG A 52 5.55 -8.34 -7.04
N PRO A 53 5.79 -9.03 -8.16
CA PRO A 53 7.14 -9.45 -8.52
C PRO A 53 8.07 -8.25 -8.66
N GLU A 54 9.32 -8.42 -8.23
CA GLU A 54 10.40 -7.46 -8.43
C GLU A 54 10.53 -7.08 -9.91
N GLY A 55 10.69 -5.80 -10.21
CA GLY A 55 10.75 -5.29 -11.57
C GLY A 55 9.38 -5.06 -12.23
N SER A 56 8.28 -5.08 -11.45
CA SER A 56 6.93 -4.91 -11.97
C SER A 56 6.69 -3.56 -12.66
N GLU A 57 7.57 -2.57 -12.49
CA GLU A 57 7.54 -1.29 -13.21
C GLU A 57 7.68 -1.44 -14.73
N LYS A 58 8.27 -2.54 -15.19
CA LYS A 58 8.41 -2.84 -16.63
C LYS A 58 7.17 -3.49 -17.24
N SER A 59 6.23 -3.94 -16.41
CA SER A 59 5.03 -4.66 -16.83
C SER A 59 3.81 -3.73 -16.92
N VAL A 60 3.14 -3.73 -18.08
CA VAL A 60 1.86 -3.04 -18.26
C VAL A 60 0.73 -4.03 -17.96
N PHE A 61 0.15 -3.97 -16.76
CA PHE A 61 -1.01 -4.76 -16.41
C PHE A 61 -2.29 -3.99 -16.82
N GLY A 62 -2.98 -4.46 -17.86
CA GLY A 62 -4.21 -3.84 -18.36
C GLY A 62 -4.60 -4.25 -19.78
N LYS A 63 -5.57 -5.18 -19.87
CA LYS A 63 -6.34 -5.65 -21.06
C LYS A 63 -5.65 -5.68 -22.44
N GLY A 64 -5.27 -6.89 -22.85
CA GLY A 64 -5.71 -7.43 -24.15
C GLY A 64 -4.98 -6.96 -25.40
N LYS A 65 -3.70 -7.32 -25.55
CA LYS A 65 -3.19 -7.74 -26.85
C LYS A 65 -2.18 -8.85 -26.64
N ARG A 66 -2.48 -10.04 -27.17
CA ARG A 66 -1.43 -10.94 -27.66
C ARG A 66 -0.71 -10.15 -28.75
N SER A 67 0.31 -9.38 -28.38
CA SER A 67 1.35 -8.99 -29.32
C SER A 67 2.51 -9.93 -29.06
N SER A 68 2.52 -11.00 -29.86
CA SER A 68 3.72 -11.70 -30.28
C SER A 68 4.85 -10.68 -30.53
N GLY A 69 5.80 -10.64 -29.60
CA GLY A 69 7.08 -9.99 -29.73
C GLY A 69 8.05 -10.84 -28.95
N LYS A 70 8.72 -11.74 -29.68
CA LYS A 70 9.85 -12.57 -29.24
C LYS A 70 10.75 -11.77 -28.31
N ASP A 71 11.01 -12.31 -27.13
CA ASP A 71 12.35 -12.38 -26.56
C ASP A 71 12.36 -13.40 -25.41
N GLY A 72 13.15 -14.45 -25.61
CA GLY A 72 13.76 -15.27 -24.56
C GLY A 72 12.83 -16.16 -23.75
N GLU A 73 12.72 -17.43 -24.15
CA GLU A 73 12.56 -18.52 -23.19
C GLU A 73 13.74 -18.52 -22.21
N GLU A 74 13.58 -17.89 -21.05
CA GLU A 74 14.33 -18.27 -19.85
C GLU A 74 13.36 -18.79 -18.80
N LYS A 75 13.62 -20.02 -18.38
CA LYS A 75 12.90 -20.77 -17.34
C LYS A 75 12.53 -19.84 -16.19
N ALA A 76 11.24 -19.84 -15.84
CA ALA A 76 10.67 -19.07 -14.74
C ALA A 76 11.39 -19.41 -13.40
N LYS A 77 12.47 -18.68 -13.11
CA LYS A 77 12.96 -18.51 -11.74
C LYS A 77 11.81 -17.86 -10.97
N ALA A 78 11.48 -18.40 -9.81
CA ALA A 78 10.52 -17.80 -8.90
C ALA A 78 10.90 -16.33 -8.72
N LYS A 79 10.12 -15.41 -9.30
CA LYS A 79 10.40 -13.99 -9.19
C LYS A 79 10.24 -13.62 -7.72
N LYS A 80 11.25 -12.95 -7.16
CA LYS A 80 11.19 -12.41 -5.81
C LYS A 80 9.97 -11.49 -5.73
N MET A 81 9.09 -11.73 -4.77
CA MET A 81 7.97 -10.83 -4.51
C MET A 81 8.46 -9.68 -3.64
N GLU A 82 8.00 -8.47 -3.91
CA GLU A 82 8.28 -7.27 -3.13
C GLU A 82 6.97 -6.58 -2.75
N GLU A 83 6.96 -6.01 -1.55
CA GLU A 83 5.92 -5.12 -1.06
C GLU A 83 6.16 -3.72 -1.60
N LEU A 84 5.10 -3.10 -2.12
CA LEU A 84 5.19 -1.76 -2.69
C LEU A 84 3.91 -0.97 -2.49
N VAL A 85 4.06 0.34 -2.52
CA VAL A 85 2.97 1.32 -2.60
C VAL A 85 3.10 2.14 -3.88
N PHE A 86 2.05 2.89 -4.19
CA PHE A 86 2.07 3.89 -5.26
C PHE A 86 2.11 5.28 -4.64
N ILE A 87 3.12 6.08 -4.98
CA ILE A 87 3.23 7.49 -4.57
C ILE A 87 2.85 8.41 -5.73
N LEU A 88 2.27 9.56 -5.42
CA LEU A 88 1.96 10.59 -6.42
C LEU A 88 3.19 11.40 -6.79
N ALA A 89 3.33 11.69 -8.08
CA ALA A 89 4.39 12.53 -8.62
C ALA A 89 3.86 13.39 -9.77
N ASP A 90 4.45 14.56 -9.98
CA ASP A 90 4.01 15.48 -11.05
C ASP A 90 4.55 15.08 -12.42
N LYS A 91 5.67 14.34 -12.45
CA LYS A 91 6.36 13.96 -13.69
C LYS A 91 6.73 12.49 -13.66
N PRO A 92 6.70 11.81 -14.82
CA PRO A 92 7.22 10.46 -14.94
C PRO A 92 8.69 10.39 -14.51
N GLY A 93 9.05 9.33 -13.80
CA GLY A 93 10.40 9.10 -13.32
C GLY A 93 10.76 7.62 -13.30
N GLY A 94 11.90 7.33 -12.67
CA GLY A 94 12.29 5.96 -12.34
C GLY A 94 11.69 5.51 -11.00
N VAL A 95 11.95 4.25 -10.65
CA VAL A 95 11.66 3.68 -9.34
C VAL A 95 12.86 3.91 -8.43
N LEU A 96 12.62 4.46 -7.24
CA LEU A 96 13.63 4.52 -6.18
C LEU A 96 13.70 3.16 -5.49
N ARG A 97 14.85 2.51 -5.60
CA ARG A 97 15.19 1.27 -4.89
C ARG A 97 16.43 1.53 -4.03
N ASN A 98 16.27 1.53 -2.70
CA ASN A 98 17.37 1.71 -1.74
C ASN A 98 18.26 2.93 -2.07
N GLY A 99 17.64 4.08 -2.35
CA GLY A 99 18.33 5.32 -2.71
C GLY A 99 18.88 5.39 -4.14
N LYS A 100 18.77 4.33 -4.95
CA LYS A 100 19.15 4.32 -6.36
C LYS A 100 17.92 4.46 -7.25
N LEU A 101 17.91 5.49 -8.09
CA LEU A 101 16.87 5.71 -9.09
C LEU A 101 17.15 4.83 -10.31
N SER A 102 16.19 3.99 -10.70
CA SER A 102 16.31 3.20 -11.94
C SER A 102 16.33 4.09 -13.17
N GLU A 103 17.19 3.79 -14.15
CA GLU A 103 17.23 4.51 -15.42
C GLU A 103 15.90 4.36 -16.18
N MET A 104 15.38 5.49 -16.68
CA MET A 104 14.16 5.52 -17.48
C MET A 104 14.53 5.37 -18.96
N ASP A 105 13.95 4.40 -19.66
CA ASP A 105 13.98 4.37 -21.12
C ASP A 105 13.22 5.61 -21.66
N GLU A 106 13.94 6.65 -22.09
CA GLU A 106 13.39 7.90 -22.63
C GLU A 106 12.40 7.66 -23.79
N LYS A 107 12.52 6.51 -24.48
CA LYS A 107 11.61 6.08 -25.55
C LYS A 107 10.19 5.70 -25.07
N LYS A 108 10.01 5.25 -23.82
CA LYS A 108 8.69 4.96 -23.25
C LYS A 108 8.03 6.20 -22.62
N GLY A 109 8.82 7.16 -22.14
CA GLY A 109 8.32 8.41 -21.55
C GLY A 109 7.49 9.28 -22.50
N LYS A 110 7.80 9.24 -23.81
CA LYS A 110 7.09 10.06 -24.84
C LYS A 110 5.62 9.69 -25.08
N LYS A 111 5.13 8.53 -24.59
CA LYS A 111 3.74 8.08 -24.83
C LYS A 111 2.74 8.51 -23.75
N ASN A 112 3.20 8.88 -22.55
CA ASN A 112 2.32 9.41 -21.51
C ASN A 112 2.47 10.93 -21.45
N LYS A 113 1.78 11.65 -22.36
CA LYS A 113 1.58 13.09 -22.17
C LYS A 113 0.74 13.27 -20.91
N VAL A 114 1.40 13.70 -19.84
CA VAL A 114 0.71 14.11 -18.61
C VAL A 114 -0.10 15.37 -18.95
N PRO A 115 -1.42 15.38 -18.73
CA PRO A 115 -2.21 16.61 -18.89
C PRO A 115 -1.71 17.68 -17.92
N LYS A 116 -1.98 18.96 -18.22
CA LYS A 116 -1.44 20.10 -17.42
C LYS A 116 -1.71 20.00 -15.91
N ASN A 117 -2.76 19.27 -15.50
CA ASN A 117 -3.15 19.03 -14.10
C ASN A 117 -3.16 17.53 -13.72
N GLY A 118 -2.62 16.64 -14.56
CA GLY A 118 -2.55 15.21 -14.25
C GLY A 118 -1.38 14.91 -13.34
N LYS A 119 -1.58 14.08 -12.30
CA LYS A 119 -0.46 13.46 -11.57
C LYS A 119 -0.18 12.07 -12.15
N VAL A 120 1.02 11.57 -11.94
CA VAL A 120 1.38 10.18 -12.21
C VAL A 120 1.63 9.43 -10.91
N VAL A 121 1.59 8.09 -10.98
CA VAL A 121 1.97 7.24 -9.85
C VAL A 121 3.33 6.60 -10.05
N HIS A 122 4.19 6.69 -9.05
CA HIS A 122 5.45 5.97 -9.00
C HIS A 122 5.32 4.75 -8.09
N ILE A 123 5.94 3.64 -8.50
CA ILE A 123 6.07 2.48 -7.62
C ILE A 123 7.13 2.83 -6.59
N ARG A 124 6.86 2.51 -5.33
CA ARG A 124 7.83 2.62 -4.25
C ARG A 124 7.84 1.31 -3.46
N PRO A 125 8.91 0.50 -3.58
CA PRO A 125 9.11 -0.64 -2.70
C PRO A 125 9.24 -0.17 -1.26
N VAL A 126 8.61 -0.89 -0.34
CA VAL A 126 8.60 -0.58 1.08
C VAL A 126 8.89 -1.83 1.88
N GLU A 127 9.42 -1.65 3.08
CA GLU A 127 9.52 -2.69 4.10
C GLU A 127 8.51 -2.35 5.21
N VAL A 128 7.59 -3.28 5.48
CA VAL A 128 6.57 -3.09 6.52
C VAL A 128 6.91 -3.88 7.79
N GLY A 129 6.49 -3.33 8.92
CA GLY A 129 6.66 -3.91 10.24
C GLY A 129 5.36 -4.48 10.81
N ILE A 130 5.06 -4.11 12.05
CA ILE A 130 3.86 -4.56 12.75
C ILE A 130 2.61 -4.09 11.99
N SER A 131 1.63 -4.97 11.88
CA SER A 131 0.33 -4.65 11.31
C SER A 131 -0.74 -4.52 12.40
N SER A 132 -1.68 -3.60 12.16
CA SER A 132 -2.92 -3.47 12.91
C SER A 132 -4.09 -3.90 12.04
N GLU A 133 -5.32 -3.76 12.53
CA GLU A 133 -6.53 -4.06 11.76
C GLU A 133 -6.73 -3.12 10.56
N THR A 134 -6.11 -1.94 10.58
CA THR A 134 -6.36 -0.88 9.58
C THR A 134 -5.09 -0.38 8.88
N HIS A 135 -3.92 -0.48 9.52
CA HIS A 135 -2.65 0.10 9.06
C HIS A 135 -1.46 -0.86 9.20
N TYR A 136 -0.45 -0.65 8.37
CA TYR A 136 0.89 -1.22 8.50
C TYR A 136 1.89 -0.16 8.96
N GLU A 137 2.79 -0.54 9.87
CA GLU A 137 4.03 0.21 10.12
C GLU A 137 4.91 0.15 8.87
N VAL A 138 5.51 1.29 8.50
CA VAL A 138 6.54 1.38 7.46
C VAL A 138 7.89 1.57 8.12
N ILE A 139 8.82 0.65 7.84
CA ILE A 139 10.19 0.67 8.35
C ILE A 139 11.09 1.44 7.38
N THR A 140 10.97 1.17 6.08
CA THR A 140 11.76 1.82 5.04
C THR A 140 10.98 2.02 3.74
N GLY A 141 11.45 2.96 2.91
CA GLY A 141 10.98 3.16 1.54
C GLY A 141 10.07 4.37 1.33
N LEU A 142 9.46 4.89 2.40
CA LEU A 142 8.66 6.12 2.37
C LEU A 142 9.20 7.14 3.36
N ASP A 143 9.01 8.40 3.01
CA ASP A 143 9.32 9.55 3.84
C ASP A 143 8.03 10.24 4.30
N GLU A 144 8.08 10.96 5.41
CA GLU A 144 6.95 11.77 5.88
C GLU A 144 6.55 12.81 4.82
N GLY A 145 5.25 12.94 4.59
CA GLY A 145 4.69 13.83 3.56
C GLY A 145 4.55 13.21 2.17
N ASP A 146 5.02 11.97 1.94
CA ASP A 146 4.77 11.25 0.69
C ASP A 146 3.26 11.03 0.49
N GLU A 147 2.70 11.53 -0.63
CA GLU A 147 1.31 11.29 -0.99
C GLU A 147 1.14 9.88 -1.58
N ILE A 148 0.60 8.95 -0.79
CA ILE A 148 0.31 7.58 -1.23
C ILE A 148 -1.10 7.41 -1.78
N VAL A 149 -1.23 6.44 -2.69
CA VAL A 149 -2.51 6.06 -3.32
C VAL A 149 -3.19 4.97 -2.51
N THR A 150 -4.46 5.21 -2.16
CA THR A 150 -5.34 4.19 -1.57
C THR A 150 -6.49 3.86 -2.52
N GLY A 151 -6.99 2.63 -2.45
CA GLY A 151 -8.17 2.22 -3.21
C GLY A 151 -8.47 0.73 -3.16
N SER A 152 -9.38 0.28 -4.03
CA SER A 152 -9.71 -1.15 -4.12
C SER A 152 -8.47 -2.00 -4.46
N TYR A 153 -8.41 -3.22 -3.94
CA TYR A 153 -7.36 -4.18 -4.24
C TYR A 153 -7.11 -4.31 -5.75
N ARG A 154 -8.16 -4.32 -6.57
CA ARG A 154 -8.04 -4.42 -8.02
C ARG A 154 -7.30 -3.22 -8.62
N ALA A 155 -7.60 -2.00 -8.17
CA ALA A 155 -6.96 -0.80 -8.66
C ALA A 155 -5.45 -0.85 -8.36
N ILE A 156 -5.07 -1.07 -7.11
CA ILE A 156 -3.66 -1.09 -6.68
C ILE A 156 -2.89 -2.33 -7.18
N SER A 157 -3.53 -3.50 -7.32
CA SER A 157 -2.83 -4.74 -7.67
C SER A 157 -2.78 -5.01 -9.18
N LYS A 158 -3.78 -4.56 -9.95
CA LYS A 158 -3.91 -4.93 -11.37
C LYS A 158 -3.95 -3.77 -12.32
N ASP A 159 -4.61 -2.68 -11.96
CA ASP A 159 -4.86 -1.60 -12.91
C ASP A 159 -3.77 -0.52 -12.85
N LEU A 160 -3.23 -0.19 -11.67
CA LEU A 160 -2.13 0.76 -11.53
C LEU A 160 -0.80 0.17 -12.02
N SER A 161 -0.06 0.97 -12.77
CA SER A 161 1.29 0.68 -13.25
C SER A 161 2.16 1.90 -13.03
N HIS A 162 3.48 1.70 -13.01
CA HIS A 162 4.42 2.80 -12.90
C HIS A 162 4.20 3.86 -14.01
N ASN A 163 4.31 5.14 -13.65
CA ASN A 163 4.11 6.30 -14.51
C ASN A 163 2.69 6.43 -15.12
N LYS A 164 1.71 5.72 -14.56
CA LYS A 164 0.31 5.84 -15.01
C LYS A 164 -0.28 7.16 -14.51
N VAL A 165 -0.98 7.87 -15.40
CA VAL A 165 -1.71 9.09 -15.07
C VAL A 165 -2.94 8.76 -14.22
N VAL A 166 -3.13 9.53 -13.16
CA VAL A 166 -4.27 9.42 -12.22
C VAL A 166 -4.85 10.80 -11.94
N THR A 167 -6.10 10.81 -11.47
CA THR A 167 -6.79 12.03 -11.04
C THR A 167 -7.16 11.90 -9.56
N THR A 168 -6.89 12.96 -8.80
CA THR A 168 -7.16 13.00 -7.36
C THR A 168 -8.62 13.36 -7.12
N GLY A 169 -9.32 12.60 -6.25
CA GLY A 169 -10.77 12.75 -6.04
C GLY A 169 -11.25 13.99 -5.28
N LYS A 170 -10.44 15.05 -5.12
CA LYS A 170 -10.86 16.28 -4.41
C LYS A 170 -11.69 17.25 -5.26
N ASP A 171 -11.65 17.13 -6.58
CA ASP A 171 -12.44 17.99 -7.49
C ASP A 171 -13.40 17.14 -8.33
N GLY A 172 -14.68 17.26 -8.02
CA GLY A 172 -15.77 16.59 -8.73
C GLY A 172 -15.99 17.19 -10.12
N GLY A 173 -15.50 16.51 -11.15
CA GLY A 173 -15.86 16.75 -12.55
C GLY A 173 -15.78 15.44 -13.34
N ASP A 174 -16.94 14.93 -13.77
CA ASP A 174 -17.03 13.72 -14.59
C ASP A 174 -16.67 14.03 -16.05
N LYS A 175 -15.73 13.21 -16.59
CA LYS A 175 -15.35 12.99 -18.01
C LYS A 175 -13.84 13.19 -18.32
N GLU A 176 -12.98 12.39 -17.71
CA GLU A 176 -11.68 12.05 -18.34
C GLU A 176 -11.31 10.59 -18.06
N LYS A 177 -10.51 9.98 -18.94
CA LYS A 177 -10.01 8.59 -18.86
C LYS A 177 -8.99 8.39 -17.72
N GLY A 178 -9.27 8.88 -16.52
CA GLY A 178 -8.41 8.83 -15.34
C GLY A 178 -8.94 7.87 -14.27
N PHE A 179 -8.03 7.25 -13.52
CA PHE A 179 -8.39 6.48 -12.32
C PHE A 179 -8.63 7.47 -11.17
N ARG A 180 -9.82 7.41 -10.54
CA ARG A 180 -10.11 8.10 -9.28
C ARG A 180 -9.41 7.36 -8.14
N ILE A 181 -8.57 8.07 -7.40
CA ILE A 181 -7.86 7.53 -6.22
C ILE A 181 -8.24 8.31 -4.96
N GLN A 182 -8.24 7.62 -3.83
CA GLN A 182 -8.28 8.23 -2.51
C GLN A 182 -6.83 8.50 -2.07
N ILE A 183 -6.59 9.65 -1.45
CA ILE A 183 -5.27 10.02 -0.93
C ILE A 183 -5.31 9.74 0.56
N GLY A 184 -4.52 8.78 1.01
CA GLY A 184 -4.37 8.45 2.42
C GLY A 184 -3.16 9.15 3.01
N GLY A 185 -3.30 10.42 3.36
CA GLY A 185 -2.33 11.14 4.20
C GLY A 185 -3.09 11.72 5.38
N SER A 186 -2.78 11.28 6.59
CA SER A 186 -3.23 11.92 7.81
C SER A 186 -2.67 13.34 7.82
N LYS A 187 -3.52 14.34 7.55
CA LYS A 187 -3.19 15.70 7.96
C LYS A 187 -3.19 15.69 9.47
N ASP A 188 -2.08 16.08 10.09
CA ASP A 188 -2.01 16.44 11.50
C ASP A 188 -3.14 17.42 11.82
N GLU A 189 -4.18 16.92 12.51
CA GLU A 189 -4.98 17.77 13.37
C GLU A 189 -4.15 18.01 14.63
N SER A 190 -3.27 19.01 14.53
CA SER A 190 -2.71 19.67 15.70
C SER A 190 -3.86 20.40 16.39
N GLU A 191 -4.47 19.75 17.38
CA GLU A 191 -5.23 20.45 18.41
C GLU A 191 -4.25 21.19 19.31
N ASP A 192 -3.73 22.31 18.80
CA ASP A 192 -3.09 23.33 19.63
C ASP A 192 -4.18 24.11 20.38
N SER A 193 -4.07 24.06 21.70
CA SER A 193 -4.54 25.05 22.66
C SER A 193 -6.05 25.28 22.81
N ASP A 194 -6.60 24.81 23.94
CA ASP A 194 -7.35 25.75 24.78
C ASP A 194 -6.97 25.55 26.25
N SER A 195 -5.91 26.27 26.64
CA SER A 195 -5.71 26.70 28.02
C SER A 195 -6.59 27.93 28.23
N LYS A 196 -7.73 27.81 28.92
CA LYS A 196 -8.41 28.96 29.51
C LYS A 196 -9.36 28.58 30.65
N GLN A 197 -8.91 29.01 31.83
CA GLN A 197 -9.60 29.45 33.05
C GLN A 197 -10.45 28.46 33.85
#